data_AF-F1CA56-F1
#
_entry.id   AF-F1CA56-F1
#
_cell.length_a   1.000
_cell.length_b   1.000
_cell.length_c   1.000
_cell.angle_alpha   90.00
_cell.angle_beta   90.00
_cell.angle_gamma   90.00
#
_symmetry.space_group_name_H-M   'P 1'
#
loop_
_entity.id
_entity.type
_entity.pdbx_description
1 polymer ?
#
loop_
_entity_poly.entity_id
_entity_poly.type
_entity_poly.pdbx_seq_one_letter_code
_entity_poly.pdbx_strand_id
1 'polypeptide(L)'
;GKGGIGKSTIASHFSYSAAEQGLKVLQVGCSPKNDSTNQLLTDFPPTILDVLRSKEYDYDEVEMEEIITESPMKFEGGGKIFCAESGGPEPGIGCGGKGVVEAIETLSHLKVFDELKVDVVIYDILGDVVCGGFAMP
;
A
#
# COMPACT_ATOMS: atom_id res chain seq x y z
N GLY A 1 -12.74 8.94 3.97
CA GLY A 1 -14.11 8.55 4.40
C GLY A 1 -14.08 7.78 5.71
N LYS A 2 -15.19 7.76 6.47
CA LYS A 2 -15.25 7.11 7.79
C LYS A 2 -14.87 5.62 7.76
N GLY A 3 -14.38 5.07 8.86
CA GLY A 3 -14.15 3.65 9.05
C GLY A 3 -15.41 2.83 8.76
N GLY A 4 -15.26 1.69 8.09
CA GLY A 4 -16.38 0.78 7.78
C GLY A 4 -17.28 1.18 6.59
N ILE A 5 -17.01 2.29 5.89
CA ILE A 5 -17.82 2.70 4.72
C ILE A 5 -17.50 1.91 3.43
N GLY A 6 -16.58 0.95 3.48
CA GLY A 6 -16.19 0.13 2.33
C GLY A 6 -15.10 0.73 1.43
N LYS A 7 -14.24 1.62 1.96
CA LYS A 7 -13.12 2.22 1.18
C LYS A 7 -12.24 1.16 0.51
N SER A 8 -11.74 0.21 1.28
CA SER A 8 -10.88 -0.88 0.80
C SER A 8 -11.57 -1.77 -0.24
N THR A 9 -12.86 -2.01 -0.08
CA THR A 9 -13.67 -2.73 -1.08
C THR A 9 -13.74 -1.96 -2.39
N ILE A 10 -14.00 -0.65 -2.33
CA ILE A 10 -14.06 0.20 -3.53
C ILE A 10 -12.69 0.31 -4.19
N ALA A 11 -11.62 0.51 -3.41
CA ALA A 11 -10.25 0.57 -3.89
C ALA A 11 -9.86 -0.72 -4.60
N SER A 12 -10.14 -1.88 -4.00
CA SER A 12 -9.83 -3.19 -4.57
C SER A 12 -10.58 -3.45 -5.89
N HIS A 13 -11.88 -3.11 -5.95
CA HIS A 13 -12.64 -3.25 -7.19
C HIS A 13 -12.17 -2.28 -8.28
N PHE A 14 -11.74 -1.07 -7.91
CA PHE A 14 -11.16 -0.13 -8.87
C PHE A 14 -9.82 -0.65 -9.41
N SER A 15 -8.94 -1.16 -8.53
CA SER A 15 -7.68 -1.81 -8.93
C SER A 15 -7.93 -2.96 -9.91
N TYR A 16 -8.91 -3.80 -9.62
CA TYR A 16 -9.33 -4.89 -10.48
C TYR A 16 -9.81 -4.38 -11.85
N SER A 17 -10.72 -3.40 -11.88
CA SER A 17 -11.27 -2.88 -13.14
C SER A 17 -10.23 -2.16 -14.00
N ALA A 18 -9.28 -1.44 -13.38
CA ALA A 18 -8.17 -0.81 -14.09
C ALA A 18 -7.23 -1.86 -14.68
N ALA A 19 -6.92 -2.93 -13.93
CA ALA A 19 -6.11 -4.04 -14.43
C ALA A 19 -6.79 -4.83 -15.55
N GLU A 20 -8.12 -4.99 -15.51
CA GLU A 20 -8.90 -5.56 -16.64
C GLU A 20 -8.72 -4.76 -17.93
N GLN A 21 -8.52 -3.44 -17.84
CA GLN A 21 -8.24 -2.57 -18.99
C GLN A 21 -6.78 -2.61 -19.45
N GLY A 22 -5.96 -3.48 -18.87
CA GLY A 22 -4.55 -3.65 -19.22
C GLY A 22 -3.59 -2.73 -18.45
N LEU A 23 -4.09 -1.98 -17.46
CA LEU A 23 -3.26 -1.08 -16.67
C LEU A 23 -2.51 -1.85 -15.58
N LYS A 24 -1.33 -1.34 -15.22
CA LYS A 24 -0.57 -1.76 -14.05
C LYS A 24 -0.92 -0.85 -12.88
N VAL A 25 -1.48 -1.43 -11.84
CA VAL A 25 -1.98 -0.70 -10.67
C VAL A 25 -1.14 -1.03 -9.45
N LEU A 26 -0.80 -0.03 -8.65
CA LEU A 26 -0.29 -0.21 -7.29
C LEU A 26 -1.34 0.25 -6.28
N GLN A 27 -1.87 -0.66 -5.46
CA GLN A 27 -2.70 -0.30 -4.32
C GLN A 27 -1.86 -0.28 -3.04
N VAL A 28 -1.88 0.86 -2.36
CA VAL A 28 -1.17 1.09 -1.09
C VAL A 28 -2.21 1.29 0.02
N GLY A 29 -2.26 0.35 0.96
CA GLY A 29 -3.07 0.47 2.16
C GLY A 29 -2.43 1.43 3.17
N CYS A 30 -3.11 2.54 3.46
CA CYS A 30 -2.64 3.61 4.36
C CYS A 30 -3.50 3.67 5.62
N SER A 31 -3.68 2.51 6.24
CA SER A 31 -4.51 2.32 7.43
C SER A 31 -3.82 1.33 8.36
N PRO A 32 -3.76 1.60 9.68
CA PRO A 32 -3.17 0.68 10.66
C PRO A 32 -3.91 -0.66 10.79
N LYS A 33 -5.03 -0.83 10.07
CA LYS A 33 -5.78 -2.09 10.01
C LYS A 33 -5.13 -3.11 9.06
N ASN A 34 -4.29 -2.66 8.12
CA ASN A 34 -3.49 -3.50 7.21
C ASN A 34 -4.31 -4.57 6.46
N ASP A 35 -5.52 -4.21 6.01
CA ASP A 35 -6.45 -5.13 5.34
C ASP A 35 -6.99 -4.56 4.02
N SER A 36 -6.34 -3.53 3.47
CA SER A 36 -6.77 -2.89 2.24
C SER A 36 -6.62 -3.83 1.04
N THR A 37 -5.51 -4.57 0.99
CA THR A 37 -5.14 -5.39 -0.16
C THR A 37 -5.60 -6.85 -0.06
N ASN A 38 -6.28 -7.24 1.02
CA ASN A 38 -6.68 -8.64 1.26
C ASN A 38 -7.58 -9.24 0.18
N GLN A 39 -8.39 -8.41 -0.50
CA GLN A 39 -9.25 -8.89 -1.59
C GLN A 39 -8.45 -9.20 -2.87
N LEU A 40 -7.22 -8.72 -2.96
CA LEU A 40 -6.35 -8.80 -4.13
C LEU A 40 -5.23 -9.83 -3.97
N LEU A 41 -4.98 -10.31 -2.75
CA LEU A 41 -3.91 -11.24 -2.41
C LEU A 41 -4.46 -12.54 -1.81
N THR A 42 -3.63 -13.58 -1.78
CA THR A 42 -3.97 -14.86 -1.14
C THR A 42 -3.52 -14.93 0.32
N ASP A 43 -2.48 -14.18 0.67
CA ASP A 43 -1.89 -14.11 2.00
C ASP A 43 -1.71 -12.66 2.44
N PHE A 44 -1.36 -12.47 3.71
CA PHE A 44 -1.06 -11.16 4.30
C PHE A 44 0.44 -10.87 4.15
N PRO A 45 0.85 -9.97 3.23
CA PRO A 45 2.25 -9.63 3.09
C PRO A 45 2.73 -8.84 4.32
N PRO A 46 4.05 -8.86 4.60
CA PRO A 46 4.63 -7.98 5.60
C PRO A 46 4.36 -6.50 5.23
N THR A 47 4.19 -5.66 6.25
CA THR A 47 3.95 -4.23 6.05
C THR A 47 5.26 -3.47 5.91
N ILE A 48 5.24 -2.34 5.19
CA ILE A 48 6.44 -1.51 4.97
C ILE A 48 7.08 -1.11 6.30
N LEU A 49 6.28 -0.69 7.28
CA LEU A 49 6.80 -0.31 8.60
C LEU A 49 7.35 -1.48 9.42
N ASP A 50 6.85 -2.69 9.23
CA ASP A 50 7.41 -3.87 9.91
C ASP A 50 8.77 -4.25 9.30
N VAL A 51 8.89 -4.20 7.97
CA VAL A 51 10.17 -4.42 7.28
C VAL A 51 11.18 -3.34 7.67
N LEU A 52 10.81 -2.06 7.60
CA LEU A 52 11.67 -0.95 8.04
C LEU A 52 12.14 -1.13 9.49
N ARG A 53 11.24 -1.51 10.39
CA ARG A 53 11.60 -1.72 11.81
C ARG A 53 12.61 -2.85 11.97
N SER A 54 12.48 -3.91 11.18
CA SER A 54 13.45 -5.02 11.19
C SER A 54 14.84 -4.62 10.66
N LYS A 55 14.91 -3.54 9.86
CA LYS A 55 16.12 -2.95 9.30
C LYS A 55 16.55 -1.64 9.99
N GLU A 56 16.06 -1.39 11.20
CA GLU A 56 16.38 -0.19 11.99
C GLU A 56 16.12 1.15 11.26
N TYR A 57 15.11 1.18 10.37
CA TYR A 57 14.77 2.33 9.50
C TYR A 57 15.88 2.72 8.52
N ASP A 58 16.77 1.79 8.16
CA ASP A 58 17.70 1.97 7.05
C ASP A 58 16.99 1.64 5.71
N TYR A 59 16.79 2.67 4.90
CA TYR A 59 16.11 2.57 3.61
C TYR A 59 16.92 1.78 2.57
N ASP A 60 18.25 1.74 2.70
CA ASP A 60 19.13 1.07 1.74
C ASP A 60 19.16 -0.46 1.94
N GLU A 61 18.65 -0.94 3.07
CA GLU A 61 18.56 -2.37 3.43
C GLU A 61 17.19 -3.00 3.11
N VAL A 62 16.24 -2.21 2.60
CA VAL A 62 14.89 -2.68 2.23
C VAL A 62 14.87 -3.04 0.74
N GLU A 63 14.44 -4.26 0.42
CA GLU A 63 14.24 -4.67 -0.97
C GLU A 63 12.77 -4.55 -1.39
N MET A 64 12.53 -4.31 -2.68
CA MET A 64 11.17 -4.09 -3.20
C MET A 64 10.27 -5.30 -3.00
N GLU A 65 10.80 -6.50 -3.19
CA GLU A 65 10.09 -7.77 -3.05
C GLU A 65 9.69 -8.06 -1.60
N GLU A 66 10.32 -7.39 -0.62
CA GLU A 66 9.95 -7.51 0.80
C GLU A 66 8.69 -6.71 1.13
N ILE A 67 8.34 -5.69 0.33
CA ILE A 67 7.25 -4.77 0.65
C ILE A 67 6.16 -4.68 -0.43
N ILE A 68 6.46 -5.13 -1.65
CA ILE A 68 5.51 -5.19 -2.77
C ILE A 68 5.17 -6.65 -3.07
N THR A 69 3.87 -6.94 -3.13
CA THR A 69 3.36 -8.24 -3.57
C THR A 69 2.55 -8.10 -4.84
N GLU A 70 2.90 -8.87 -5.89
CA GLU A 70 2.08 -8.96 -7.11
C GLU A 70 0.87 -9.89 -6.85
N SER A 71 -0.32 -9.42 -7.20
CA SER A 71 -1.55 -10.22 -7.15
C SER A 71 -1.47 -11.43 -8.08
N PRO A 72 -1.96 -12.61 -7.67
CA PRO A 72 -1.98 -13.79 -8.53
C PRO A 72 -2.99 -13.70 -9.68
N MET A 73 -3.88 -12.69 -9.66
CA MET A 73 -4.91 -12.49 -10.68
C MET A 73 -4.30 -12.31 -12.07
N LYS A 74 -5.01 -12.82 -13.08
CA LYS A 74 -4.59 -12.75 -14.49
C LYS A 74 -5.64 -12.01 -15.29
N PHE A 75 -5.18 -11.05 -16.08
CA PHE A 75 -6.02 -10.18 -16.89
C PHE A 75 -5.67 -10.38 -18.37
N GLU A 76 -6.68 -10.57 -19.22
CA GLU A 76 -6.47 -10.79 -20.67
C GLU A 76 -5.74 -9.60 -21.33
N GLY A 77 -5.99 -8.37 -20.85
CA GLY A 77 -5.32 -7.15 -21.30
C GLY A 77 -3.87 -6.99 -20.84
N GLY A 78 -3.32 -7.96 -20.10
CA GLY A 78 -1.93 -7.91 -19.58
C GLY A 78 -1.72 -6.97 -18.40
N GLY A 79 -2.81 -6.44 -17.82
CA GLY A 79 -2.75 -5.62 -16.62
C GLY A 79 -2.23 -6.39 -15.42
N LYS A 80 -1.78 -5.66 -14.40
CA LYS A 80 -1.22 -6.20 -13.16
C LYS A 80 -1.67 -5.40 -11.97
N ILE A 81 -1.75 -6.05 -10.81
CA ILE A 81 -2.02 -5.39 -9.55
C ILE A 81 -0.87 -5.70 -8.61
N PHE A 82 -0.22 -4.65 -8.12
CA PHE A 82 0.77 -4.69 -7.06
C PHE A 82 0.13 -4.16 -5.79
N CYS A 83 0.50 -4.74 -4.66
CA CYS A 83 -0.08 -4.45 -3.37
C CYS A 83 1.02 -4.12 -2.37
N ALA A 84 0.80 -3.09 -1.56
CA ALA A 84 1.63 -2.74 -0.42
C ALA A 84 0.74 -2.31 0.75
N GLU A 85 1.17 -2.59 1.97
CA GLU A 85 0.51 -2.12 3.18
C GLU A 85 1.50 -1.29 3.99
N SER A 86 1.14 -0.04 4.31
CA SER A 86 2.00 0.84 5.10
C SER A 86 2.31 0.24 6.47
N GLY A 87 1.33 -0.41 7.09
CA GLY A 87 1.44 -0.82 8.47
C GLY A 87 0.95 0.25 9.44
N GLY A 88 1.08 -0.05 10.73
CA GLY A 88 0.83 0.91 11.79
C GLY A 88 1.93 0.84 12.84
N PRO A 89 2.12 1.90 13.62
CA PRO A 89 2.99 1.81 14.78
C PRO A 89 2.39 0.85 15.82
N GLU A 90 3.20 0.37 16.76
CA GLU A 90 2.72 -0.53 17.81
C GLU A 90 1.54 0.08 18.59
N PRO A 91 0.54 -0.73 18.97
CA PRO A 91 -0.60 -0.25 19.74
C PRO A 91 -0.17 0.50 21.00
N GLY A 92 -0.52 1.78 21.09
CA GLY A 92 -0.18 2.65 22.23
C GLY A 92 1.15 3.40 22.11
N ILE A 93 1.90 3.24 21.01
CA ILE A 93 3.19 3.90 20.76
C ILE A 93 3.14 4.58 19.38
N GLY A 94 3.70 5.78 19.24
CA GLY A 94 3.88 6.44 17.94
C GLY A 94 2.62 7.11 17.35
N CYS A 95 2.66 7.41 16.06
CA CYS A 95 1.59 8.12 15.34
C CYS A 95 1.31 7.44 14.00
N GLY A 96 0.06 6.97 13.79
CA GLY A 96 -0.34 6.31 12.55
C GLY A 96 -0.10 7.13 11.28
N GLY A 97 -0.19 8.47 11.38
CA GLY A 97 0.06 9.34 10.24
C GLY A 97 1.54 9.43 9.85
N LYS A 98 2.46 9.36 10.82
CA LYS A 98 3.89 9.25 10.49
C LYS A 98 4.20 7.96 9.74
N GLY A 99 3.54 6.86 10.12
CA GLY A 99 3.70 5.59 9.45
C GLY A 99 3.39 5.62 7.95
N VAL A 100 2.34 6.35 7.56
CA VAL A 100 1.99 6.54 6.14
C VAL A 100 3.06 7.33 5.39
N VAL A 101 3.61 8.39 6.01
CA VAL A 101 4.66 9.21 5.39
C VAL A 101 5.92 8.36 5.16
N GLU A 102 6.40 7.65 6.18
CA GLU A 102 7.58 6.77 6.05
C GLU A 102 7.35 5.72 4.96
N ALA A 103 6.15 5.12 4.88
CA ALA A 103 5.84 4.16 3.84
C ALA A 103 5.91 4.76 2.43
N ILE A 104 5.41 5.99 2.23
CA ILE A 104 5.48 6.70 0.94
C ILE A 104 6.94 7.06 0.61
N GLU A 105 7.73 7.46 1.60
CA GLU A 105 9.15 7.76 1.43
C GLU A 105 9.94 6.51 1.02
N THR A 106 9.69 5.35 1.64
CA THR A 106 10.30 4.07 1.23
C THR A 106 9.96 3.70 -0.20
N LEU A 107 8.69 3.80 -0.60
CA LEU A 107 8.26 3.50 -1.97
C LEU A 107 8.94 4.44 -2.99
N SER A 108 9.14 5.70 -2.60
CA SER A 108 9.81 6.70 -3.43
C SER A 108 11.33 6.46 -3.54
N HIS A 109 11.98 6.08 -2.44
CA HIS A 109 13.41 5.74 -2.40
C HIS A 109 13.72 4.56 -3.32
N LEU A 110 12.88 3.53 -3.27
CA LEU A 110 13.00 2.33 -4.10
C LEU A 110 12.54 2.53 -5.55
N LYS A 111 12.05 3.73 -5.90
CA LYS A 111 11.56 4.07 -7.25
C LYS A 111 10.56 3.06 -7.80
N VAL A 112 9.69 2.55 -6.92
CA VAL A 112 8.71 1.48 -7.24
C VAL A 112 7.89 1.85 -8.47
N PHE A 113 7.54 3.13 -8.62
CA PHE A 113 6.74 3.61 -9.74
C PHE A 113 7.42 3.38 -11.10
N ASP A 114 8.71 3.67 -11.18
CA ASP A 114 9.51 3.59 -12.40
C ASP A 114 9.89 2.14 -12.73
N GLU A 115 10.32 1.38 -11.72
CA GLU A 115 10.76 -0.01 -11.87
C GLU A 115 9.61 -0.92 -12.30
N LEU A 116 8.43 -0.79 -11.67
CA LEU A 116 7.25 -1.59 -12.02
C LEU A 116 6.52 -1.05 -13.26
N LYS A 117 6.79 0.21 -13.64
CA LYS A 117 6.10 0.96 -14.69
C LYS A 117 4.59 0.97 -14.44
N VAL A 118 4.19 1.39 -13.24
CA VAL A 118 2.77 1.47 -12.86
C VAL A 118 2.09 2.67 -13.50
N ASP A 119 0.88 2.43 -14.02
CA ASP A 119 0.06 3.43 -14.68
C ASP A 119 -0.85 4.17 -13.69
N VAL A 120 -1.27 3.47 -12.62
CA VAL A 120 -2.21 3.99 -11.61
C VAL A 120 -1.75 3.61 -10.22
N VAL A 121 -1.85 4.55 -9.29
CA VAL A 121 -1.57 4.34 -7.86
C VAL A 121 -2.82 4.70 -7.06
N ILE A 122 -3.21 3.83 -6.13
CA ILE A 122 -4.36 4.03 -5.25
C ILE A 122 -3.90 4.00 -3.80
N TYR A 123 -4.04 5.13 -3.12
CA TYR A 123 -3.82 5.22 -1.68
C TYR A 123 -5.14 5.07 -0.92
N ASP A 124 -5.32 3.96 -0.19
CA ASP A 124 -6.49 3.74 0.67
C ASP A 124 -6.21 4.30 2.08
N ILE A 125 -6.47 5.59 2.25
CA ILE A 125 -6.15 6.35 3.46
C ILE A 125 -7.28 6.28 4.49
N LEU A 126 -6.91 6.09 5.77
CA LEU A 126 -7.82 6.21 6.90
C LEU A 126 -8.39 7.64 6.99
N GLY A 127 -9.71 7.77 6.87
CA GLY A 127 -10.39 9.08 6.88
C GLY A 127 -10.96 9.54 8.22
N ASP A 128 -10.73 8.81 9.32
CA ASP A 128 -11.29 9.12 10.64
C ASP A 128 -10.40 10.05 11.47
N VAL A 129 -9.10 10.07 11.20
CA VAL A 129 -8.11 10.84 11.96
C VAL A 129 -7.29 11.64 10.97
N VAL A 130 -7.37 12.97 11.06
CA VAL A 130 -6.60 13.89 10.21
C VAL A 130 -5.49 14.49 11.05
N CYS A 131 -4.34 13.81 11.11
CA CYS A 131 -3.09 14.43 11.52
C CYS A 131 -2.22 14.66 10.27
N GLY A 132 -1.14 15.45 10.38
CA GLY A 132 -0.38 15.94 9.21
C GLY A 132 0.00 14.87 8.18
N GLY A 133 0.33 13.65 8.61
CA GLY A 133 0.67 12.55 7.70
C GLY A 133 -0.51 11.91 6.95
N PHE A 134 -1.75 12.03 7.45
CA PHE A 134 -2.96 11.61 6.72
C PHE A 134 -3.55 12.72 5.84
N ALA A 135 -3.00 13.95 5.93
CA ALA A 135 -3.44 15.13 5.20
C ALA A 135 -2.50 15.52 4.05
N MET A 136 -1.39 14.79 3.89
CA MET A 136 -0.42 15.04 2.83
C MET A 136 -0.99 14.53 1.48
N PRO A 137 -0.92 15.34 0.40
CA PRO A 137 -1.56 15.05 -0.89
C PRO A 137 -0.91 13.92 -1.67
#